data_AF-A0A656DBB4-F1
#
_entry.id   AF-A0A656DBB4-F1
#
_cell.length_a   1.000
_cell.length_b   1.000
_cell.length_c   1.000
_cell.angle_alpha   90.00
_cell.angle_beta   90.00
_cell.angle_gamma   90.00
#
_symmetry.space_group_name_H-M   'P 1'
#
loop_
_entity.id
_entity.type
_entity.pdbx_description
1 polymer ?
#
loop_
_entity_poly.entity_id
_entity_poly.type
_entity_poly.pdbx_seq_one_letter_code
_entity_poly.pdbx_strand_id
1 'polypeptide(L)'
;MYNGVWLHSMLIYIENSNNEKILNHPTLRYYFDYYLNLLSPFGTIVDVGDANFNNAFERFIACFEKAASFYKDGRYKFGAERIFKRMLIDGKYSADLASILSDAYRWCDDKIKIEQPYNLSQEVLDDVVGKKIVFRTGWDSLATYMLINYRDEGDGNYLTREYLRNTIPVEEEKMHHGSSDENAIVFLMSQGSILLHHAGYRDGLPSGMFGSFRADYFHNRLIVRKNKRETRDSPILLSPLLEQIKKQTLLEFVRNSGNYRITRTMKIDFLTFEEVEYSRTRTIDDKIGYTWDRIVCFLKKIGWFVVVDAVKFNQSDYYTLATLWHTQRILKHGKNYYDTRIDSIGRYKVSGKHNLLIYFPQVEFVESELYAKKDSFESQTRHFQREFCIYQTVSSFYKIGDIEFFITFLIPHKQDEDILELIRKVKVVKTDRFPHGIGFKISESNSEIYLCLKLDFDFELLRENIRPRYTFESGKIRYDIIETDAYFSYVRKYDENLYYAVSNFIKFNFDGIPIAESKPYTFALQLDGGPDRIGYTKIRFREDKIKLMK
;
A
#
# COMPACT_ATOMS: atom_id res chain seq x y z
N MET A 1 -7.25 6.65 18.50
CA MET A 1 -8.08 6.35 17.32
C MET A 1 -9.56 6.51 17.64
N TYR A 2 -10.32 7.34 16.91
CA TYR A 2 -11.74 7.61 17.19
C TYR A 2 -12.67 6.38 17.11
N ASN A 3 -12.40 5.44 16.19
CA ASN A 3 -13.26 4.27 15.97
C ASN A 3 -13.43 3.38 17.22
N GLY A 4 -12.42 3.31 18.09
CA GLY A 4 -12.51 2.59 19.37
C GLY A 4 -13.39 3.30 20.40
N VAL A 5 -13.50 4.63 20.33
CA VAL A 5 -14.45 5.40 21.16
C VAL A 5 -15.87 5.13 20.67
N TRP A 6 -16.12 5.28 19.37
CA TRP A 6 -17.43 5.04 18.76
C TRP A 6 -17.97 3.63 19.04
N LEU A 7 -17.17 2.59 18.80
CA LEU A 7 -17.61 1.20 18.99
C LEU A 7 -17.87 0.88 20.47
N HIS A 8 -17.03 1.37 21.38
CA HIS A 8 -17.22 1.20 22.83
C HIS A 8 -18.50 1.90 23.32
N SER A 9 -18.71 3.17 22.93
CA SER A 9 -19.92 3.92 23.26
C SER A 9 -21.19 3.30 22.67
N MET A 10 -21.12 2.67 21.50
CA MET A 10 -22.25 1.92 20.95
C MET A 10 -22.61 0.69 21.80
N LEU A 11 -21.64 -0.04 22.34
CA LEU A 11 -21.90 -1.18 23.22
C LEU A 11 -22.54 -0.74 24.55
N ILE A 12 -22.04 0.36 25.14
CA ILE A 12 -22.64 0.98 26.33
C ILE A 12 -24.09 1.45 26.03
N TYR A 13 -24.37 2.00 24.84
CA TYR A 13 -25.72 2.37 24.44
C TYR A 13 -26.64 1.16 24.25
N ILE A 14 -26.16 0.08 23.64
CA ILE A 14 -26.90 -1.18 23.43
C ILE A 14 -27.31 -1.80 24.78
N GLU A 15 -26.40 -1.78 25.74
CA GLU A 15 -26.63 -2.26 27.11
C GLU A 15 -27.66 -1.39 27.84
N ASN A 16 -27.44 -0.07 27.91
CA ASN A 16 -28.35 0.85 28.61
C ASN A 16 -29.74 0.96 27.95
N SER A 17 -29.88 0.67 26.66
CA SER A 17 -31.16 0.58 25.96
C SER A 17 -31.80 -0.82 25.99
N ASN A 18 -31.14 -1.81 26.59
CA ASN A 18 -31.55 -3.23 26.60
C ASN A 18 -31.86 -3.80 25.20
N ASN A 19 -31.15 -3.34 24.17
CA ASN A 19 -31.47 -3.64 22.76
C ASN A 19 -30.36 -4.43 22.05
N GLU A 20 -29.99 -5.59 22.61
CA GLU A 20 -28.95 -6.47 22.04
C GLU A 20 -29.25 -6.95 20.61
N LYS A 21 -30.48 -6.79 20.09
CA LYS A 21 -30.82 -7.05 18.69
C LYS A 21 -29.92 -6.27 17.71
N ILE A 22 -29.39 -5.11 18.12
CA ILE A 22 -28.46 -4.31 17.34
C ILE A 22 -27.15 -5.07 17.06
N LEU A 23 -26.70 -5.97 17.95
CA LEU A 23 -25.51 -6.82 17.75
C LEU A 23 -25.70 -7.87 16.64
N ASN A 24 -26.94 -8.23 16.32
CA ASN A 24 -27.25 -9.09 15.17
C ASN A 24 -27.19 -8.34 13.83
N HIS A 25 -27.05 -7.01 13.83
CA HIS A 25 -26.95 -6.25 12.58
C HIS A 25 -25.57 -6.47 11.93
N PRO A 26 -25.50 -6.81 10.62
CA PRO A 26 -24.24 -7.16 9.97
C PRO A 26 -23.18 -6.06 10.04
N THR A 27 -23.58 -4.79 10.14
CA THR A 27 -22.66 -3.65 10.32
C THR A 27 -21.80 -3.74 11.59
N LEU A 28 -22.33 -4.23 12.72
CA LEU A 28 -21.49 -4.34 13.93
C LEU A 28 -20.55 -5.54 13.84
N ARG A 29 -21.02 -6.70 13.39
CA ARG A 29 -20.17 -7.87 13.11
C ARG A 29 -19.03 -7.50 12.14
N TYR A 30 -19.35 -6.78 11.07
CA TYR A 30 -18.38 -6.21 10.13
C TYR A 30 -17.30 -5.39 10.83
N TYR A 31 -17.65 -4.46 11.72
CA TYR A 31 -16.62 -3.64 12.40
C TYR A 31 -15.77 -4.45 13.37
N PHE A 32 -16.33 -5.42 14.10
CA PHE A 32 -15.53 -6.33 14.93
C PHE A 32 -14.54 -7.15 14.10
N ASP A 33 -15.00 -7.75 12.99
CA ASP A 33 -14.12 -8.47 12.07
C ASP A 33 -13.08 -7.56 11.41
N TYR A 34 -13.45 -6.36 10.98
CA TYR A 34 -12.55 -5.38 10.36
C TYR A 34 -11.41 -4.99 11.31
N TYR A 35 -11.72 -4.64 12.56
CA TYR A 35 -10.69 -4.24 13.53
C TYR A 35 -9.85 -5.41 14.06
N LEU A 36 -10.42 -6.61 14.22
CA LEU A 36 -9.64 -7.82 14.50
C LEU A 36 -8.61 -8.06 13.36
N ASN A 37 -9.04 -7.88 12.12
CA ASN A 37 -8.19 -8.08 10.95
C ASN A 37 -7.14 -6.97 10.71
N LEU A 38 -7.25 -5.82 11.37
CA LEU A 38 -6.24 -4.75 11.39
C LEU A 38 -5.31 -4.78 12.63
N LEU A 39 -5.47 -5.77 13.50
CA LEU A 39 -4.53 -6.02 14.60
C LEU A 39 -3.16 -6.44 14.03
N SER A 40 -2.12 -5.71 14.44
CA SER A 40 -0.74 -5.90 14.00
C SER A 40 0.08 -6.78 14.96
N PRO A 41 1.23 -7.34 14.51
CA PRO A 41 2.21 -8.04 15.36
C PRO A 41 2.64 -7.28 16.62
N PHE A 42 2.60 -5.93 16.60
CA PHE A 42 2.92 -5.08 17.75
C PHE A 42 1.94 -5.24 18.93
N GLY A 43 0.73 -5.77 18.68
CA GLY A 43 -0.33 -5.91 19.67
C GLY A 43 -1.32 -4.72 19.71
N THR A 44 -1.28 -3.84 18.71
CA THR A 44 -2.29 -2.79 18.49
C THR A 44 -2.89 -2.86 17.09
N ILE A 45 -4.06 -2.27 16.93
CA ILE A 45 -4.59 -1.90 15.61
C ILE A 45 -3.75 -0.75 15.05
N VAL A 46 -3.48 -0.76 13.74
CA VAL A 46 -2.73 0.33 13.10
C VAL A 46 -3.56 1.62 13.10
N ASP A 47 -2.97 2.69 13.64
CA ASP A 47 -3.51 4.04 13.61
C ASP A 47 -3.58 4.60 12.18
N VAL A 48 -4.78 4.96 11.73
CA VAL A 48 -5.08 5.59 10.42
C VAL A 48 -6.08 6.74 10.60
N GLY A 49 -5.98 7.79 9.79
CA GLY A 49 -6.76 9.01 9.97
C GLY A 49 -6.40 9.74 11.26
N ASP A 50 -7.41 10.27 11.97
CA ASP A 50 -7.27 10.97 13.25
C ASP A 50 -6.89 10.02 14.40
N ALA A 51 -5.62 9.62 14.37
CA ALA A 51 -5.05 8.66 15.30
C ALA A 51 -3.55 8.93 15.52
N ASN A 52 -3.16 9.00 16.80
CA ASN A 52 -1.76 9.02 17.22
C ASN A 52 -1.34 7.62 17.63
N PHE A 53 -0.07 7.28 17.38
CA PHE A 53 0.44 5.94 17.58
C PHE A 53 0.15 5.43 18.98
N ASN A 54 -0.35 4.20 19.09
CA ASN A 54 -0.53 3.52 20.37
C ASN A 54 -1.53 4.26 21.32
N ASN A 55 -2.56 4.91 20.76
CA ASN A 55 -3.51 5.75 21.52
C ASN A 55 -5.00 5.32 21.41
N ALA A 56 -5.64 5.08 22.55
CA ALA A 56 -7.04 4.64 22.69
C ALA A 56 -7.37 3.30 21.99
N PHE A 57 -6.38 2.44 21.78
CA PHE A 57 -6.54 1.08 21.26
C PHE A 57 -7.06 0.13 22.35
N GLU A 58 -6.76 0.43 23.62
CA GLU A 58 -7.23 -0.24 24.83
C GLU A 58 -8.76 -0.42 24.89
N ARG A 59 -9.55 0.48 24.27
CA ARG A 59 -11.02 0.36 24.18
C ARG A 59 -11.47 -0.91 23.45
N PHE A 60 -10.63 -1.47 22.58
CA PHE A 60 -10.95 -2.70 21.86
C PHE A 60 -10.90 -3.95 22.74
N ILE A 61 -10.34 -3.90 23.96
CA ILE A 61 -10.41 -5.03 24.91
C ILE A 61 -11.87 -5.33 25.23
N ALA A 62 -12.61 -4.33 25.71
CA ALA A 62 -14.04 -4.47 26.03
C ALA A 62 -14.87 -4.78 24.79
N CYS A 63 -14.59 -4.12 23.65
CA CYS A 63 -15.28 -4.41 22.39
C CYS A 63 -15.13 -5.87 21.95
N PHE A 64 -13.91 -6.41 22.00
CA PHE A 64 -13.65 -7.79 21.61
C PHE A 64 -14.13 -8.82 22.65
N GLU A 65 -14.11 -8.50 23.95
CA GLU A 65 -14.74 -9.35 24.97
C GLU A 65 -16.26 -9.46 24.76
N LYS A 66 -16.97 -8.34 24.53
CA LYS A 66 -18.40 -8.37 24.21
C LYS A 66 -18.68 -9.13 22.91
N ALA A 67 -17.85 -8.95 21.88
CA ALA A 67 -17.99 -9.67 20.60
C ALA A 67 -17.74 -11.18 20.76
N ALA A 68 -16.72 -11.59 21.51
CA ALA A 68 -16.48 -12.98 21.85
C ALA A 68 -17.72 -13.58 22.53
N SER A 69 -18.15 -12.97 23.64
CA SER A 69 -19.26 -13.46 24.46
C SER A 69 -20.60 -13.52 23.73
N PHE A 70 -20.86 -12.60 22.79
CA PHE A 70 -22.09 -12.60 22.01
C PHE A 70 -22.04 -13.60 20.84
N TYR A 71 -20.99 -13.58 20.00
CA TYR A 71 -20.89 -14.44 18.82
C TYR A 71 -20.32 -15.84 19.08
N LYS A 72 -19.85 -16.12 20.30
CA LYS A 72 -19.13 -17.34 20.71
C LYS A 72 -17.87 -17.63 19.88
N ASP A 73 -17.13 -16.56 19.58
CA ASP A 73 -16.01 -16.54 18.63
C ASP A 73 -14.67 -16.31 19.36
N GLY A 74 -13.82 -17.34 19.42
CA GLY A 74 -12.54 -17.31 20.14
C GLY A 74 -11.50 -16.35 19.56
N ARG A 75 -11.70 -15.90 18.32
CA ARG A 75 -10.78 -14.99 17.62
C ARG A 75 -10.83 -13.57 18.17
N TYR A 76 -11.97 -13.18 18.75
CA TYR A 76 -12.06 -11.92 19.50
C TYR A 76 -11.39 -12.02 20.88
N LYS A 77 -11.48 -13.16 21.59
CA LYS A 77 -10.67 -13.39 22.81
C LYS A 77 -9.17 -13.23 22.52
N PHE A 78 -8.67 -13.72 21.38
CA PHE A 78 -7.29 -13.46 20.94
C PHE A 78 -7.02 -11.96 20.70
N GLY A 79 -7.93 -11.24 20.02
CA GLY A 79 -7.82 -9.80 19.83
C GLY A 79 -7.73 -9.00 21.14
N ALA A 80 -8.59 -9.32 22.11
CA ALA A 80 -8.57 -8.73 23.44
C ALA A 80 -7.26 -9.03 24.19
N GLU A 81 -6.83 -10.30 24.19
CA GLU A 81 -5.64 -10.75 24.91
C GLU A 81 -4.34 -10.11 24.38
N ARG A 82 -4.19 -10.01 23.06
CA ARG A 82 -3.04 -9.37 22.42
C ARG A 82 -2.95 -7.88 22.78
N ILE A 83 -4.09 -7.18 22.79
CA ILE A 83 -4.17 -5.76 23.15
C ILE A 83 -3.90 -5.56 24.65
N PHE A 84 -4.49 -6.39 25.51
CA PHE A 84 -4.25 -6.33 26.96
C PHE A 84 -2.78 -6.57 27.31
N LYS A 85 -2.12 -7.55 26.67
CA LYS A 85 -0.67 -7.78 26.82
C LYS A 85 0.17 -6.58 26.38
N ARG A 86 -0.16 -5.92 25.26
CA ARG A 86 0.52 -4.68 24.81
C ARG A 86 0.35 -3.55 25.82
N MET A 87 -0.88 -3.34 26.29
CA MET A 87 -1.24 -2.30 27.28
C MET A 87 -0.48 -2.47 28.60
N LEU A 88 -0.30 -3.70 29.07
CA LEU A 88 0.54 -4.01 30.24
C LEU A 88 2.02 -3.69 30.00
N ILE A 89 2.56 -4.02 28.82
CA ILE A 89 3.95 -3.69 28.43
C ILE A 89 4.16 -2.16 28.37
N ASP A 90 3.15 -1.39 27.95
CA ASP A 90 3.18 0.08 27.95
C ASP A 90 3.00 0.71 29.34
N GLY A 91 2.67 -0.08 30.37
CA GLY A 91 2.47 0.42 31.73
C GLY A 91 1.34 1.44 31.85
N LYS A 92 0.29 1.35 31.02
CA LYS A 92 -0.83 2.31 31.04
C LYS A 92 -1.67 2.16 32.32
N TYR A 93 -1.95 3.27 32.99
CA TYR A 93 -2.93 3.36 34.08
C TYR A 93 -3.72 4.68 34.02
N SER A 94 -5.04 4.63 34.16
CA SER A 94 -5.93 5.79 34.27
C SER A 94 -7.33 5.36 34.76
N ALA A 95 -8.16 6.31 35.22
CA ALA A 95 -9.55 6.04 35.58
C ALA A 95 -10.42 5.62 34.36
N ASP A 96 -10.15 6.22 33.19
CA ASP A 96 -10.78 5.82 31.92
C ASP A 96 -10.45 4.36 31.56
N LEU A 97 -9.19 3.94 31.77
CA LEU A 97 -8.79 2.55 31.59
C LEU A 97 -9.44 1.61 32.62
N ALA A 98 -9.58 2.03 33.88
CA ALA A 98 -10.29 1.26 34.88
C ALA A 98 -11.77 1.02 34.50
N SER A 99 -12.44 1.99 33.85
CA SER A 99 -13.78 1.80 33.29
C SER A 99 -13.77 0.77 32.15
N ILE A 100 -12.87 0.93 31.17
CA ILE A 100 -12.76 0.01 30.02
C ILE A 100 -12.50 -1.43 30.48
N LEU A 101 -11.64 -1.63 31.48
CA LEU A 101 -11.36 -2.97 32.04
C LEU A 101 -12.53 -3.50 32.88
N SER A 102 -13.30 -2.63 33.54
CA SER A 102 -14.55 -3.02 34.21
C SER A 102 -15.59 -3.49 33.19
N ASP A 103 -15.75 -2.77 32.07
CA ASP A 103 -16.67 -3.15 30.99
C ASP A 103 -16.23 -4.46 30.32
N ALA A 104 -14.92 -4.64 30.08
CA ALA A 104 -14.38 -5.92 29.62
C ALA A 104 -14.69 -7.08 30.56
N TYR A 105 -14.55 -6.90 31.89
CA TYR A 105 -14.88 -7.91 32.89
C TYR A 105 -16.40 -8.18 33.01
N ARG A 106 -17.24 -7.16 32.83
CA ARG A 106 -18.71 -7.34 32.78
C ARG A 106 -19.18 -8.07 31.53
N TRP A 107 -18.41 -8.01 30.45
CA TRP A 107 -18.78 -8.56 29.14
C TRP A 107 -18.05 -9.84 28.75
N CYS A 108 -17.08 -10.33 29.53
CA CYS A 108 -16.30 -11.53 29.21
C CYS A 108 -17.04 -12.85 29.51
N ASP A 109 -16.81 -13.88 28.69
CA ASP A 109 -17.25 -15.25 28.91
C ASP A 109 -16.05 -16.18 28.83
N ASP A 110 -15.53 -16.59 29.99
CA ASP A 110 -14.30 -17.38 30.10
C ASP A 110 -14.47 -18.86 29.73
N LYS A 111 -15.69 -19.27 29.34
CA LYS A 111 -15.92 -20.56 28.67
C LYS A 111 -15.42 -20.52 27.22
N ILE A 112 -15.25 -19.33 26.64
CA ILE A 112 -14.74 -19.12 25.29
C ILE A 112 -13.22 -19.16 25.32
N LYS A 113 -12.64 -20.17 24.66
CA LYS A 113 -11.19 -20.32 24.53
C LYS A 113 -10.65 -19.29 23.53
N ILE A 114 -9.43 -18.83 23.78
CA ILE A 114 -8.65 -18.01 22.84
C ILE A 114 -8.35 -18.86 21.58
N GLU A 115 -8.64 -18.30 20.40
CA GLU A 115 -8.37 -18.90 19.09
C GLU A 115 -7.58 -17.91 18.24
N GLN A 116 -6.41 -18.28 17.71
CA GLN A 116 -5.70 -17.40 16.79
C GLN A 116 -6.43 -17.38 15.43
N PRO A 117 -6.67 -16.21 14.80
CA PRO A 117 -7.21 -16.17 13.44
C PRO A 117 -6.33 -16.95 12.45
N TYR A 118 -6.97 -17.76 11.60
CA TYR A 118 -6.30 -18.62 10.62
C TYR A 118 -5.85 -17.89 9.35
N ASN A 119 -6.46 -16.75 9.06
CA ASN A 119 -6.25 -15.96 7.85
C ASN A 119 -4.95 -15.15 7.91
N LEU A 120 -4.25 -15.04 6.79
CA LEU A 120 -2.97 -14.32 6.69
C LEU A 120 -3.16 -13.00 5.92
N SER A 121 -2.59 -12.93 4.71
CA SER A 121 -2.72 -11.79 3.81
C SER A 121 -4.07 -11.78 3.12
N GLN A 122 -4.68 -10.60 3.02
CA GLN A 122 -6.06 -10.45 2.55
C GLN A 122 -6.38 -8.98 2.20
N GLU A 123 -7.38 -8.79 1.36
CA GLU A 123 -8.27 -7.63 1.48
C GLU A 123 -9.05 -7.72 2.80
N VAL A 124 -9.13 -6.62 3.56
CA VAL A 124 -9.86 -6.61 4.83
C VAL A 124 -11.34 -6.36 4.57
N LEU A 125 -12.04 -7.48 4.37
CA LEU A 125 -13.47 -7.62 4.10
C LEU A 125 -13.95 -7.12 2.73
N ASP A 126 -13.56 -5.92 2.28
CA ASP A 126 -14.15 -5.28 1.09
C ASP A 126 -13.36 -4.10 0.48
N ASP A 127 -13.69 -3.76 -0.77
CA ASP A 127 -13.20 -2.62 -1.56
C ASP A 127 -14.17 -1.43 -1.63
N VAL A 128 -15.16 -1.32 -0.74
CA VAL A 128 -16.22 -0.28 -0.78
C VAL A 128 -16.09 0.70 0.39
N VAL A 129 -16.10 0.17 1.62
CA VAL A 129 -16.06 0.87 2.91
C VAL A 129 -14.72 0.60 3.62
N GLY A 130 -14.24 -0.65 3.59
CA GLY A 130 -13.03 -1.06 4.28
C GLY A 130 -11.78 -0.52 3.60
N LYS A 131 -11.57 -0.94 2.34
CA LYS A 131 -10.49 -0.50 1.45
C LYS A 131 -9.11 -0.56 2.13
N LYS A 132 -8.73 -1.77 2.56
CA LYS A 132 -7.42 -2.12 3.15
C LYS A 132 -6.92 -3.45 2.59
N ILE A 133 -5.62 -3.56 2.32
CA ILE A 133 -4.95 -4.84 2.09
C ILE A 133 -3.88 -5.02 3.16
N VAL A 134 -3.87 -6.18 3.81
CA VAL A 134 -2.79 -6.62 4.68
C VAL A 134 -1.98 -7.70 3.99
N PHE A 135 -0.66 -7.57 4.04
CA PHE A 135 0.26 -8.68 3.85
C PHE A 135 0.76 -9.12 5.22
N ARG A 136 0.70 -10.40 5.59
CA ARG A 136 1.30 -10.91 6.84
C ARG A 136 1.82 -12.34 6.73
N THR A 137 2.86 -12.67 7.49
CA THR A 137 3.36 -14.05 7.63
C THR A 137 2.79 -14.80 8.84
N GLY A 138 2.08 -14.11 9.75
CA GLY A 138 1.58 -14.67 11.01
C GLY A 138 0.91 -13.62 11.89
N TRP A 139 0.68 -13.98 13.17
CA TRP A 139 0.00 -13.14 14.18
C TRP A 139 0.79 -12.96 15.48
N ASP A 140 1.95 -13.62 15.59
CA ASP A 140 2.93 -13.42 16.65
C ASP A 140 3.63 -12.04 16.51
N SER A 141 4.53 -11.71 17.45
CA SER A 141 5.23 -10.41 17.49
C SER A 141 6.46 -10.28 16.58
N LEU A 142 6.90 -11.35 15.92
CA LEU A 142 8.02 -11.37 14.98
C LEU A 142 7.58 -11.45 13.52
N ALA A 143 6.33 -11.89 13.27
CA ALA A 143 5.70 -11.90 11.95
C ALA A 143 5.93 -10.59 11.17
N THR A 144 6.20 -10.73 9.87
CA THR A 144 6.16 -9.60 8.94
C THR A 144 4.71 -9.20 8.72
N TYR A 145 4.44 -7.89 8.70
CA TYR A 145 3.11 -7.30 8.45
C TYR A 145 3.26 -5.99 7.69
N MET A 146 2.53 -5.80 6.60
CA MET A 146 2.36 -4.53 5.89
C MET A 146 0.87 -4.22 5.74
N LEU A 147 0.48 -2.95 5.94
CA LEU A 147 -0.88 -2.46 5.68
C LEU A 147 -0.86 -1.37 4.61
N ILE A 148 -1.60 -1.61 3.52
CA ILE A 148 -1.96 -0.60 2.51
C ILE A 148 -3.32 -0.02 2.90
N ASN A 149 -3.40 1.32 2.96
CA ASN A 149 -4.67 2.02 2.93
C ASN A 149 -4.98 2.50 1.50
N TYR A 150 -6.10 2.10 0.91
CA TYR A 150 -6.62 2.67 -0.34
C TYR A 150 -8.03 3.25 -0.16
N ARG A 151 -8.40 3.63 1.07
CA ARG A 151 -9.70 4.25 1.37
C ARG A 151 -9.71 5.74 1.06
N ASP A 152 -10.45 6.11 0.04
CA ASP A 152 -10.90 7.48 -0.25
C ASP A 152 -11.97 7.96 0.77
N GLU A 153 -12.67 9.04 0.45
CA GLU A 153 -13.91 9.38 1.18
C GLU A 153 -15.07 8.45 0.80
N GLY A 154 -15.16 8.03 -0.46
CA GLY A 154 -16.27 7.26 -1.04
C GLY A 154 -17.56 8.08 -1.16
N ASP A 155 -18.57 7.57 -1.87
CA ASP A 155 -19.75 8.37 -2.27
C ASP A 155 -20.94 8.30 -1.28
N GLY A 156 -20.84 7.48 -0.23
CA GLY A 156 -21.93 7.20 0.69
C GLY A 156 -22.18 8.26 1.79
N ASN A 157 -23.36 8.22 2.39
CA ASN A 157 -23.76 9.01 3.57
C ASN A 157 -23.79 10.56 3.38
N TYR A 158 -24.16 11.02 2.17
CA TYR A 158 -24.19 12.43 1.77
C TYR A 158 -24.75 13.40 2.83
N LEU A 159 -26.00 13.21 3.30
CA LEU A 159 -26.66 14.19 4.17
C LEU A 159 -25.92 14.43 5.50
N THR A 160 -25.41 13.37 6.13
CA THR A 160 -24.62 13.49 7.37
C THR A 160 -23.27 14.14 7.13
N ARG A 161 -22.65 13.91 5.96
CA ARG A 161 -21.38 14.54 5.59
C ARG A 161 -21.55 16.02 5.28
N GLU A 162 -22.56 16.40 4.52
CA GLU A 162 -22.88 17.80 4.26
C GLU A 162 -23.25 18.53 5.54
N TYR A 163 -23.97 17.88 6.46
CA TYR A 163 -24.21 18.45 7.79
C TYR A 163 -22.89 18.73 8.53
N LEU A 164 -21.94 17.80 8.54
CA LEU A 164 -20.62 18.01 9.15
C LEU A 164 -19.82 19.14 8.45
N ARG A 165 -19.77 19.15 7.11
CA ARG A 165 -19.10 20.22 6.32
C ARG A 165 -19.63 21.62 6.62
N ASN A 166 -20.92 21.74 6.95
CA ASN A 166 -21.56 23.02 7.28
C ASN A 166 -21.61 23.30 8.80
N THR A 167 -21.05 22.42 9.65
CA THR A 167 -21.08 22.55 11.12
C THR A 167 -19.69 22.74 11.75
N ILE A 168 -18.64 22.18 11.16
CA ILE A 168 -17.25 22.23 11.66
C ILE A 168 -16.24 22.43 10.52
N PRO A 169 -15.09 23.09 10.75
CA PRO A 169 -14.03 23.22 9.75
C PRO A 169 -13.33 21.87 9.55
N VAL A 170 -13.54 21.27 8.37
CA VAL A 170 -13.13 19.91 8.00
C VAL A 170 -12.59 19.82 6.58
N GLU A 171 -12.27 20.95 5.95
CA GLU A 171 -11.77 21.06 4.58
C GLU A 171 -10.42 20.36 4.35
N GLU A 172 -9.73 19.99 5.43
CA GLU A 172 -8.40 19.36 5.49
C GLU A 172 -8.46 17.91 6.00
N GLU A 173 -9.66 17.33 6.11
CA GLU A 173 -9.89 15.93 6.43
C GLU A 173 -10.96 15.29 5.53
N LYS A 174 -10.96 13.96 5.45
CA LYS A 174 -12.10 13.18 4.95
C LYS A 174 -13.22 13.23 5.98
N MET A 175 -14.49 13.25 5.55
CA MET A 175 -15.68 13.29 6.44
C MET A 175 -15.91 12.03 7.31
N HIS A 176 -14.89 11.19 7.48
CA HIS A 176 -14.83 10.07 8.40
C HIS A 176 -13.59 10.15 9.33
N HIS A 177 -13.10 11.37 9.59
CA HIS A 177 -11.86 11.69 10.31
C HIS A 177 -10.63 11.00 9.71
N GLY A 178 -10.50 11.08 8.37
CA GLY A 178 -9.44 10.44 7.60
C GLY A 178 -8.44 11.44 7.01
N SER A 179 -7.20 10.99 6.84
CA SER A 179 -6.10 11.74 6.20
C SER A 179 -6.15 11.62 4.67
N SER A 180 -5.34 12.39 3.95
CA SER A 180 -5.13 12.28 2.50
C SER A 180 -4.18 11.11 2.17
N ASP A 181 -4.54 9.90 2.58
CA ASP A 181 -3.67 8.73 2.65
C ASP A 181 -4.05 7.58 1.69
N GLU A 182 -4.67 7.89 0.55
CA GLU A 182 -4.96 6.89 -0.49
C GLU A 182 -3.70 6.23 -1.05
N ASN A 183 -3.79 4.93 -1.28
CA ASN A 183 -2.71 4.03 -1.69
C ASN A 183 -1.46 4.10 -0.78
N ALA A 184 -1.53 4.68 0.43
CA ALA A 184 -0.38 4.78 1.32
C ALA A 184 -0.05 3.44 2.00
N ILE A 185 1.25 3.14 2.14
CA ILE A 185 1.72 2.09 3.06
C ILE A 185 1.76 2.71 4.46
N VAL A 186 0.71 2.49 5.23
CA VAL A 186 0.50 3.12 6.55
C VAL A 186 1.21 2.39 7.68
N PHE A 187 1.65 1.14 7.45
CA PHE A 187 2.48 0.41 8.40
C PHE A 187 3.30 -0.67 7.70
N LEU A 188 4.55 -0.87 8.15
CA LEU A 188 5.39 -2.03 7.83
C LEU A 188 6.14 -2.43 9.10
N MET A 189 6.12 -3.72 9.44
CA MET A 189 6.80 -4.31 10.59
C MET A 189 7.37 -5.67 10.21
N SER A 190 8.54 -6.03 10.76
CA SER A 190 9.15 -7.36 10.61
C SER A 190 10.14 -7.63 11.75
N GLN A 191 10.17 -8.85 12.28
CA GLN A 191 11.10 -9.30 13.34
C GLN A 191 11.16 -8.32 14.54
N GLY A 192 9.98 -7.85 14.96
CA GLY A 192 9.81 -6.91 16.06
C GLY A 192 10.11 -5.43 15.74
N SER A 193 10.76 -5.11 14.62
CA SER A 193 11.00 -3.72 14.21
C SER A 193 9.79 -3.14 13.48
N ILE A 194 9.34 -1.96 13.89
CA ILE A 194 8.52 -1.09 13.02
C ILE A 194 9.46 -0.39 12.04
N LEU A 195 9.11 -0.44 10.75
CA LEU A 195 9.94 -0.01 9.63
C LEU A 195 9.29 1.12 8.81
N LEU A 196 7.96 1.14 8.74
CA LEU A 196 7.15 2.28 8.28
C LEU A 196 5.92 2.42 9.19
N HIS A 197 5.41 3.64 9.35
CA HIS A 197 4.24 3.94 10.18
C HIS A 197 3.42 5.11 9.63
N HIS A 198 2.20 5.29 10.15
CA HIS A 198 1.31 6.40 9.82
C HIS A 198 1.82 7.72 10.39
N ALA A 199 1.49 8.81 9.71
CA ALA A 199 2.03 10.14 9.98
C ALA A 199 1.56 10.74 11.32
N GLY A 200 0.42 10.26 11.83
CA GLY A 200 -0.19 10.70 13.10
C GLY A 200 -1.42 11.56 12.86
N TYR A 201 -1.81 12.31 13.91
CA TYR A 201 -2.95 13.21 13.89
C TYR A 201 -2.58 14.64 13.39
N ARG A 202 -3.10 15.70 14.03
CA ARG A 202 -2.82 17.11 13.73
C ARG A 202 -2.00 17.77 14.85
N ASP A 203 -1.11 18.70 14.51
CA ASP A 203 -0.27 19.42 15.50
C ASP A 203 -0.94 20.66 16.10
N GLY A 204 -2.02 21.14 15.49
CA GLY A 204 -2.86 22.23 16.01
C GLY A 204 -4.31 22.14 15.53
N LEU A 205 -5.13 23.10 15.97
CA LEU A 205 -6.53 23.28 15.52
C LEU A 205 -6.64 24.51 14.59
N PRO A 206 -7.49 24.49 13.55
CA PRO A 206 -8.35 23.38 13.13
C PRO A 206 -7.55 22.20 12.55
N SER A 207 -6.43 22.43 11.86
CA SER A 207 -5.61 21.36 11.28
C SER A 207 -4.09 21.58 11.39
N GLY A 208 -3.65 22.56 12.17
CA GLY A 208 -2.23 22.86 12.35
C GLY A 208 -1.55 23.40 11.08
N MET A 209 -0.24 23.23 10.96
CA MET A 209 0.50 23.88 9.87
C MET A 209 0.41 23.08 8.55
N PHE A 210 -0.11 23.70 7.48
CA PHE A 210 -0.24 23.12 6.13
C PHE A 210 -0.99 21.77 6.08
N GLY A 211 -2.04 21.61 6.92
CA GLY A 211 -2.82 20.38 7.09
C GLY A 211 -2.28 19.38 8.11
N SER A 212 -1.14 19.65 8.75
CA SER A 212 -0.41 18.68 9.59
C SER A 212 -0.26 17.31 8.90
N PHE A 213 -0.10 16.26 9.69
CA PHE A 213 0.11 14.88 9.25
C PHE A 213 -1.14 14.23 8.59
N ARG A 214 -2.14 15.04 8.17
CA ARG A 214 -3.24 14.63 7.29
C ARG A 214 -2.99 14.95 5.81
N ALA A 215 -2.08 15.87 5.48
CA ALA A 215 -1.83 16.23 4.09
C ALA A 215 -1.04 15.14 3.36
N ASP A 216 -1.32 14.95 2.06
CA ASP A 216 -0.86 13.80 1.26
C ASP A 216 0.66 13.57 1.30
N TYR A 217 1.43 14.65 1.36
CA TYR A 217 2.89 14.63 1.40
C TYR A 217 3.52 14.18 2.74
N PHE A 218 2.72 13.82 3.75
CA PHE A 218 3.19 13.17 4.98
C PHE A 218 3.03 11.64 5.00
N HIS A 219 2.39 11.04 3.98
CA HIS A 219 2.12 9.60 3.93
C HIS A 219 3.10 8.88 2.99
N ASN A 220 3.29 7.56 3.17
CA ASN A 220 4.18 6.76 2.33
C ASN A 220 3.50 6.40 1.01
N ARG A 221 3.36 7.39 0.11
CA ARG A 221 2.56 7.34 -1.11
C ARG A 221 3.26 8.03 -2.28
N LEU A 222 2.73 7.83 -3.48
CA LEU A 222 2.95 8.78 -4.57
C LEU A 222 2.15 10.06 -4.30
N ILE A 223 2.75 11.21 -4.62
CA ILE A 223 2.06 12.48 -4.82
C ILE A 223 2.25 12.98 -6.25
N VAL A 224 1.21 13.64 -6.78
CA VAL A 224 1.21 14.29 -8.09
C VAL A 224 0.82 15.75 -7.92
N ARG A 225 1.45 16.62 -8.69
CA ARG A 225 1.18 18.06 -8.79
C ARG A 225 1.24 18.49 -10.26
N LYS A 226 0.46 19.51 -10.63
CA LYS A 226 0.70 20.29 -11.86
C LYS A 226 1.94 21.17 -11.69
N ASN A 227 2.44 21.73 -12.79
CA ASN A 227 3.58 22.65 -12.88
C ASN A 227 4.96 22.01 -12.63
N LYS A 228 6.00 22.77 -13.01
CA LYS A 228 7.41 22.43 -12.85
C LYS A 228 7.95 22.94 -11.52
N ARG A 229 8.72 22.12 -10.80
CA ARG A 229 9.56 22.57 -9.68
C ARG A 229 10.85 23.21 -10.18
N GLU A 230 11.29 24.31 -9.56
CA GLU A 230 12.62 24.86 -9.86
C GLU A 230 13.71 23.99 -9.22
N THR A 231 14.64 23.50 -10.04
CA THR A 231 15.66 22.52 -9.65
C THR A 231 17.08 22.93 -10.00
N ARG A 232 17.29 24.13 -10.58
CA ARG A 232 18.61 24.68 -10.88
C ARG A 232 19.33 25.09 -9.60
N ASP A 233 20.59 24.69 -9.46
CA ASP A 233 21.51 25.14 -8.41
C ASP A 233 22.24 26.43 -8.78
N SER A 234 22.30 26.77 -10.08
CA SER A 234 22.93 27.99 -10.60
C SER A 234 21.93 29.15 -10.71
N PRO A 235 22.33 30.41 -10.39
CA PRO A 235 21.47 31.57 -10.59
C PRO A 235 21.19 31.82 -12.09
N ILE A 236 20.06 32.46 -12.38
CA ILE A 236 19.74 32.94 -13.74
C ILE A 236 20.17 34.39 -13.87
N LEU A 237 20.86 34.71 -14.96
CA LEU A 237 21.09 36.11 -15.33
C LEU A 237 19.82 36.69 -15.98
N LEU A 238 18.93 37.25 -15.17
CA LEU A 238 17.87 38.13 -15.68
C LEU A 238 18.50 39.49 -16.01
N SER A 239 18.31 39.97 -17.24
CA SER A 239 18.78 41.31 -17.60
C SER A 239 17.71 42.34 -17.22
N PRO A 240 18.01 43.42 -16.47
CA PRO A 240 19.32 43.85 -15.97
C PRO A 240 19.61 43.54 -14.49
N LEU A 241 18.73 42.84 -13.75
CA LEU A 241 18.92 42.51 -12.33
C LEU A 241 19.27 41.04 -12.06
N LEU A 242 20.40 40.82 -11.38
CA LEU A 242 20.83 39.53 -10.84
C LEU A 242 19.93 39.09 -9.67
N GLU A 243 18.79 38.46 -9.96
CA GLU A 243 18.02 37.73 -8.96
C GLU A 243 18.66 36.36 -8.66
N GLN A 244 19.02 36.13 -7.40
CA GLN A 244 19.47 34.82 -6.94
C GLN A 244 18.28 33.87 -6.78
N ILE A 245 17.89 33.21 -7.87
CA ILE A 245 16.85 32.18 -7.84
C ILE A 245 17.35 30.98 -7.01
N LYS A 246 16.75 30.82 -5.83
CA LYS A 246 16.97 29.66 -4.97
C LYS A 246 16.28 28.43 -5.55
N LYS A 247 17.02 27.31 -5.62
CA LYS A 247 16.49 25.97 -5.85
C LYS A 247 15.33 25.65 -4.90
N GLN A 248 14.20 25.23 -5.44
CA GLN A 248 13.01 24.92 -4.65
C GLN A 248 13.08 23.48 -4.13
N THR A 249 12.95 23.28 -2.82
CA THR A 249 12.89 21.92 -2.27
C THR A 249 11.60 21.21 -2.68
N LEU A 250 11.54 19.88 -2.58
CA LEU A 250 10.31 19.16 -2.87
C LEU A 250 9.22 19.56 -1.88
N LEU A 251 9.51 19.63 -0.57
CA LEU A 251 8.50 20.00 0.42
C LEU A 251 8.02 21.46 0.24
N GLU A 252 8.89 22.39 -0.17
CA GLU A 252 8.50 23.76 -0.56
C GLU A 252 7.54 23.79 -1.76
N PHE A 253 7.64 22.83 -2.69
CA PHE A 253 6.82 22.77 -3.90
C PHE A 253 5.49 22.00 -3.70
N VAL A 254 5.47 20.94 -2.89
CA VAL A 254 4.30 20.05 -2.79
C VAL A 254 3.33 20.43 -1.67
N ARG A 255 3.78 21.24 -0.70
CA ARG A 255 2.94 21.87 0.33
C ARG A 255 1.83 22.69 -0.30
N ASN A 256 0.74 22.82 0.45
CA ASN A 256 -0.43 23.61 0.11
C ASN A 256 -1.09 24.04 1.43
N SER A 257 -2.31 24.58 1.38
CA SER A 257 -3.06 24.97 2.58
C SER A 257 -3.29 23.83 3.57
N GLY A 258 -3.41 22.59 3.09
CA GLY A 258 -3.75 21.40 3.87
C GLY A 258 -4.99 20.67 3.37
N ASN A 259 -5.79 21.32 2.51
CA ASN A 259 -7.09 20.85 2.07
C ASN A 259 -7.06 19.43 1.49
N TYR A 260 -8.02 18.60 1.91
CA TYR A 260 -8.21 17.25 1.41
C TYR A 260 -8.51 17.28 -0.09
N ARG A 261 -7.81 16.42 -0.84
CA ARG A 261 -7.94 16.28 -2.28
C ARG A 261 -8.84 15.08 -2.57
N ILE A 262 -10.10 15.36 -2.90
CA ILE A 262 -11.07 14.32 -3.27
C ILE A 262 -10.51 13.51 -4.44
N THR A 263 -10.29 12.23 -4.20
CA THR A 263 -9.91 11.22 -5.21
C THR A 263 -10.86 10.03 -5.08
N ARG A 264 -10.90 9.19 -6.12
CA ARG A 264 -11.68 7.95 -6.14
C ARG A 264 -10.74 6.76 -6.15
N THR A 265 -11.05 5.70 -5.40
CA THR A 265 -10.18 4.52 -5.28
C THR A 265 -10.90 3.20 -5.46
N MET A 266 -10.16 2.18 -5.91
CA MET A 266 -10.66 0.82 -6.11
C MET A 266 -9.53 -0.22 -6.00
N LYS A 267 -9.88 -1.44 -5.57
CA LYS A 267 -9.04 -2.62 -5.82
C LYS A 267 -9.08 -2.92 -7.32
N ILE A 268 -7.92 -3.18 -7.92
CA ILE A 268 -7.81 -3.71 -9.29
C ILE A 268 -7.55 -5.21 -9.24
N ASP A 269 -6.65 -5.65 -8.37
CA ASP A 269 -6.39 -7.08 -8.14
C ASP A 269 -5.80 -7.32 -6.73
N PHE A 270 -6.04 -8.50 -6.17
CA PHE A 270 -5.32 -9.04 -5.02
C PHE A 270 -5.25 -10.57 -5.13
N LEU A 271 -4.04 -11.14 -5.04
CA LEU A 271 -3.78 -12.58 -5.17
C LEU A 271 -2.70 -13.03 -4.17
N THR A 272 -2.88 -14.24 -3.62
CA THR A 272 -1.92 -14.90 -2.73
C THR A 272 -1.54 -16.26 -3.29
N PHE A 273 -0.23 -16.53 -3.34
CA PHE A 273 0.37 -17.78 -3.84
C PHE A 273 1.39 -18.31 -2.80
N GLU A 274 2.03 -19.46 -3.01
CA GLU A 274 2.96 -20.03 -2.01
C GLU A 274 4.20 -19.16 -1.75
N GLU A 275 4.91 -18.72 -2.81
CA GLU A 275 6.16 -17.96 -2.68
C GLU A 275 5.98 -16.44 -2.74
N VAL A 276 4.83 -15.95 -3.21
CA VAL A 276 4.60 -14.54 -3.55
C VAL A 276 3.15 -14.11 -3.32
N GLU A 277 2.93 -12.82 -3.05
CA GLU A 277 1.59 -12.21 -2.96
C GLU A 277 1.60 -10.88 -3.71
N TYR A 278 0.47 -10.51 -4.33
CA TYR A 278 0.36 -9.38 -5.26
C TYR A 278 -0.90 -8.58 -4.97
N SER A 279 -0.78 -7.26 -4.86
CA SER A 279 -1.90 -6.31 -4.86
C SER A 279 -1.71 -5.26 -5.95
N ARG A 280 -2.81 -4.83 -6.57
CA ARG A 280 -2.89 -3.61 -7.37
C ARG A 280 -4.10 -2.79 -6.94
N THR A 281 -3.88 -1.56 -6.50
CA THR A 281 -4.93 -0.62 -6.08
C THR A 281 -4.81 0.69 -6.84
N ARG A 282 -5.94 1.22 -7.31
CA ARG A 282 -6.01 2.41 -8.18
C ARG A 282 -6.52 3.61 -7.40
N THR A 283 -5.88 4.75 -7.62
CA THR A 283 -6.37 6.10 -7.28
C THR A 283 -6.64 6.85 -8.58
N ILE A 284 -7.75 7.58 -8.65
CA ILE A 284 -8.10 8.46 -9.76
C ILE A 284 -8.31 9.87 -9.20
N ASP A 285 -7.64 10.84 -9.80
CA ASP A 285 -7.79 12.27 -9.52
C ASP A 285 -8.26 12.94 -10.81
N ASP A 286 -9.58 13.10 -10.94
CA ASP A 286 -10.21 13.67 -12.13
C ASP A 286 -9.90 15.18 -12.28
N LYS A 287 -9.48 15.85 -11.19
CA LYS A 287 -9.19 17.29 -11.15
C LYS A 287 -7.76 17.62 -11.60
N ILE A 288 -6.79 16.81 -11.19
CA ILE A 288 -5.39 16.89 -11.65
C ILE A 288 -5.20 16.09 -12.96
N GLY A 289 -6.11 15.17 -13.28
CA GLY A 289 -6.17 14.48 -14.57
C GLY A 289 -5.18 13.31 -14.66
N TYR A 290 -5.13 12.44 -13.65
CA TYR A 290 -4.31 11.22 -13.69
C TYR A 290 -5.00 10.02 -13.05
N THR A 291 -4.54 8.85 -13.47
CA THR A 291 -4.82 7.54 -12.88
C THR A 291 -3.51 7.00 -12.31
N TRP A 292 -3.47 6.61 -11.03
CA TRP A 292 -2.29 6.03 -10.38
C TRP A 292 -2.61 4.64 -9.83
N ASP A 293 -1.94 3.63 -10.36
CA ASP A 293 -1.94 2.27 -9.82
C ASP A 293 -0.70 2.06 -8.95
N ARG A 294 -0.93 1.74 -7.67
CA ARG A 294 0.10 1.16 -6.81
C ARG A 294 0.04 -0.35 -6.92
N ILE A 295 1.14 -0.94 -7.37
CA ILE A 295 1.39 -2.38 -7.33
C ILE A 295 2.32 -2.66 -6.14
N VAL A 296 1.98 -3.68 -5.34
CA VAL A 296 2.88 -4.21 -4.29
C VAL A 296 2.97 -5.72 -4.42
N CYS A 297 4.20 -6.23 -4.46
CA CYS A 297 4.50 -7.66 -4.48
C CYS A 297 5.31 -8.04 -3.23
N PHE A 298 4.79 -8.94 -2.40
CA PHE A 298 5.50 -9.47 -1.22
C PHE A 298 6.16 -10.81 -1.56
N LEU A 299 7.49 -10.85 -1.53
CA LEU A 299 8.32 -11.98 -1.93
C LEU A 299 8.61 -12.87 -0.69
N LYS A 300 7.60 -13.64 -0.27
CA LYS A 300 7.52 -14.27 1.06
C LYS A 300 8.75 -15.06 1.49
N LYS A 301 9.40 -15.78 0.56
CA LYS A 301 10.57 -16.63 0.88
C LYS A 301 11.85 -15.85 1.17
N ILE A 302 11.94 -14.57 0.79
CA ILE A 302 13.06 -13.66 1.11
C ILE A 302 12.64 -12.47 1.99
N GLY A 303 11.34 -12.26 2.21
CA GLY A 303 10.80 -11.23 3.09
C GLY A 303 10.73 -9.81 2.50
N TRP A 304 11.07 -9.64 1.22
CA TRP A 304 11.14 -8.34 0.55
C TRP A 304 9.80 -7.89 -0.02
N PHE A 305 9.60 -6.58 -0.15
CA PHE A 305 8.47 -6.00 -0.88
C PHE A 305 8.97 -5.19 -2.08
N VAL A 306 8.33 -5.39 -3.24
CA VAL A 306 8.54 -4.57 -4.44
C VAL A 306 7.31 -3.71 -4.64
N VAL A 307 7.48 -2.39 -4.59
CA VAL A 307 6.43 -1.39 -4.85
C VAL A 307 6.69 -0.75 -6.20
N VAL A 308 5.69 -0.78 -7.09
CA VAL A 308 5.72 -0.05 -8.36
C VAL A 308 4.52 0.88 -8.42
N ASP A 309 4.78 2.18 -8.50
CA ASP A 309 3.77 3.22 -8.66
C ASP A 309 3.72 3.65 -10.12
N ALA A 310 2.69 3.22 -10.85
CA ALA A 310 2.50 3.51 -12.27
C ALA A 310 1.37 4.55 -12.47
N VAL A 311 1.63 5.58 -13.27
CA VAL A 311 0.76 6.73 -13.47
C VAL A 311 0.46 6.88 -14.95
N LYS A 312 -0.83 6.89 -15.30
CA LYS A 312 -1.32 7.16 -16.65
C LYS A 312 -2.01 8.52 -16.66
N PHE A 313 -1.62 9.40 -17.57
CA PHE A 313 -2.15 10.77 -17.62
C PHE A 313 -3.44 10.84 -18.43
N ASN A 314 -4.47 11.44 -17.84
CA ASN A 314 -5.80 11.63 -18.45
C ASN A 314 -5.95 13.04 -19.07
N GLN A 315 -4.98 13.94 -18.84
CA GLN A 315 -4.88 15.28 -19.41
C GLN A 315 -3.43 15.54 -19.86
N SER A 316 -3.23 16.29 -20.95
CA SER A 316 -1.90 16.75 -21.37
C SER A 316 -1.51 18.01 -20.58
N ASP A 317 -0.42 17.97 -19.81
CA ASP A 317 0.03 19.11 -19.00
C ASP A 317 1.48 18.93 -18.51
N TYR A 318 2.02 19.95 -17.84
CA TYR A 318 3.24 19.82 -17.04
C TYR A 318 2.91 19.25 -15.65
N TYR A 319 3.58 18.17 -15.28
CA TYR A 319 3.43 17.50 -14.00
C TYR A 319 4.77 17.40 -13.25
N THR A 320 4.68 17.40 -11.92
CA THR A 320 5.77 17.00 -11.03
C THR A 320 5.25 15.92 -10.10
N LEU A 321 5.98 14.81 -10.04
CA LEU A 321 5.62 13.59 -9.32
C LEU A 321 6.71 13.25 -8.30
N ALA A 322 6.33 12.65 -7.17
CA ALA A 322 7.28 12.07 -6.23
C ALA A 322 6.68 10.87 -5.48
N THR A 323 7.47 9.81 -5.33
CA THR A 323 7.20 8.78 -4.31
C THR A 323 7.86 9.21 -3.01
N LEU A 324 7.15 9.07 -1.89
CA LEU A 324 7.59 9.53 -0.57
C LEU A 324 7.68 8.37 0.41
N TRP A 325 8.72 8.36 1.24
CA TRP A 325 8.98 7.35 2.27
C TRP A 325 9.49 8.02 3.54
N HIS A 326 8.90 7.68 4.69
CA HIS A 326 9.15 8.37 5.94
C HIS A 326 9.85 7.49 6.97
N THR A 327 10.90 8.03 7.59
CA THR A 327 11.68 7.36 8.63
C THR A 327 12.18 8.33 9.68
N GLN A 328 12.43 7.84 10.89
CA GLN A 328 13.04 8.62 11.96
C GLN A 328 14.53 8.85 11.70
N ARG A 329 15.24 7.84 11.17
CA ARG A 329 16.70 7.85 11.00
C ARG A 329 17.09 7.26 9.66
N ILE A 330 17.95 7.97 8.93
CA ILE A 330 18.79 7.40 7.88
C ILE A 330 20.11 6.98 8.54
N LEU A 331 20.49 5.71 8.40
CA LEU A 331 21.73 5.14 8.96
C LEU A 331 22.89 5.24 7.96
N LYS A 332 22.60 4.97 6.69
CA LYS A 332 23.53 5.02 5.57
C LYS A 332 22.73 5.32 4.30
N HIS A 333 23.28 6.06 3.36
CA HIS A 333 22.66 6.28 2.06
C HIS A 333 23.71 6.39 0.95
N GLY A 334 23.27 6.31 -0.29
CA GLY A 334 24.10 6.45 -1.48
C GLY A 334 23.23 6.61 -2.73
N LYS A 335 23.83 6.39 -3.91
CA LYS A 335 23.13 6.57 -5.20
C LYS A 335 21.87 5.68 -5.27
N ASN A 336 20.68 6.29 -5.22
CA ASN A 336 19.37 5.63 -5.22
C ASN A 336 19.05 4.71 -4.01
N TYR A 337 19.74 4.80 -2.87
CA TYR A 337 19.45 3.92 -1.73
C TYR A 337 19.60 4.57 -0.35
N TYR A 338 18.78 4.10 0.61
CA TYR A 338 18.72 4.58 1.99
C TYR A 338 18.49 3.39 2.94
N ASP A 339 19.44 3.10 3.82
CA ASP A 339 19.24 2.22 4.99
C ASP A 339 18.68 3.06 6.15
N THR A 340 17.58 2.62 6.72
CA THR A 340 16.72 3.43 7.58
C THR A 340 16.18 2.68 8.79
N ARG A 341 15.80 3.43 9.84
CA ARG A 341 15.40 2.87 11.12
C ARG A 341 14.48 3.78 11.92
N ILE A 342 13.61 3.15 12.71
CA ILE A 342 12.73 3.80 13.69
C ILE A 342 13.03 3.19 15.06
N ASP A 343 13.54 4.00 15.99
CA ASP A 343 13.76 3.61 17.38
C ASP A 343 12.61 4.10 18.29
N SER A 344 11.95 5.21 17.92
CA SER A 344 10.71 5.69 18.56
C SER A 344 9.70 6.31 17.60
N ILE A 345 8.42 6.29 17.98
CA ILE A 345 7.32 7.02 17.34
C ILE A 345 6.71 7.93 18.41
N GLY A 346 7.03 9.22 18.32
CA GLY A 346 6.76 10.18 19.39
C GLY A 346 7.41 9.72 20.70
N ARG A 347 6.61 9.59 21.76
CA ARG A 347 7.07 9.14 23.08
C ARG A 347 7.32 7.63 23.22
N TYR A 348 6.87 6.81 22.27
CA TYR A 348 6.92 5.35 22.40
C TYR A 348 8.16 4.76 21.75
N LYS A 349 8.93 3.94 22.49
CA LYS A 349 10.06 3.17 21.94
C LYS A 349 9.52 1.95 21.17
N VAL A 350 10.04 1.71 19.97
CA VAL A 350 9.55 0.68 19.03
C VAL A 350 10.68 -0.15 18.39
N SER A 351 11.86 -0.13 19.01
CA SER A 351 13.08 -0.80 18.54
C SER A 351 12.93 -2.31 18.38
N GLY A 352 13.37 -2.86 17.24
CA GLY A 352 13.49 -4.29 16.98
C GLY A 352 14.86 -4.69 16.42
N LYS A 353 14.92 -5.84 15.72
CA LYS A 353 16.17 -6.45 15.22
C LYS A 353 16.49 -6.16 13.75
N HIS A 354 15.55 -5.60 12.98
CA HIS A 354 15.74 -5.27 11.56
C HIS A 354 15.84 -3.76 11.32
N ASN A 355 16.53 -3.38 10.25
CA ASN A 355 16.43 -2.08 9.59
C ASN A 355 15.54 -2.19 8.33
N LEU A 356 15.35 -1.08 7.61
CA LEU A 356 14.71 -1.04 6.30
C LEU A 356 15.62 -0.37 5.28
N LEU A 357 16.06 -1.15 4.28
CA LEU A 357 16.65 -0.65 3.06
C LEU A 357 15.53 -0.23 2.09
N ILE A 358 15.53 1.04 1.73
CA ILE A 358 14.70 1.65 0.69
C ILE A 358 15.61 1.84 -0.53
N TYR A 359 15.32 1.17 -1.64
CA TYR A 359 16.16 1.15 -2.83
C TYR A 359 15.34 1.45 -4.10
N PHE A 360 15.81 2.39 -4.92
CA PHE A 360 15.21 2.72 -6.22
C PHE A 360 16.12 2.17 -7.35
N PRO A 361 15.85 0.98 -7.91
CA PRO A 361 16.71 0.40 -8.95
C PRO A 361 16.70 1.22 -10.25
N GLN A 362 17.85 1.26 -10.93
CA GLN A 362 18.01 1.99 -12.19
C GLN A 362 17.64 1.11 -13.40
N VAL A 363 17.05 1.72 -14.43
CA VAL A 363 16.64 1.04 -15.66
C VAL A 363 17.78 1.09 -16.69
N GLU A 364 18.80 0.25 -16.49
CA GLU A 364 20.10 0.32 -17.19
C GLU A 364 20.03 0.20 -18.73
N PHE A 365 18.94 -0.37 -19.27
CA PHE A 365 18.74 -0.55 -20.71
C PHE A 365 18.04 0.63 -21.41
N VAL A 366 17.74 1.70 -20.66
CA VAL A 366 17.35 3.02 -21.20
C VAL A 366 18.55 3.95 -21.04
N GLU A 367 18.88 4.71 -22.09
CA GLU A 367 20.00 5.64 -22.05
C GLU A 367 19.83 6.63 -20.88
N SER A 368 20.84 6.69 -20.00
CA SER A 368 20.68 7.24 -18.64
C SER A 368 20.40 8.74 -18.60
N GLU A 369 20.63 9.45 -19.70
CA GLU A 369 20.29 10.87 -19.88
C GLU A 369 18.79 11.11 -20.13
N LEU A 370 18.05 10.08 -20.59
CA LEU A 370 16.62 10.16 -20.88
C LEU A 370 15.73 9.92 -19.66
N TYR A 371 16.22 9.21 -18.63
CA TYR A 371 15.44 8.86 -17.43
C TYR A 371 15.82 9.72 -16.21
N ALA A 372 15.54 11.02 -16.32
CA ALA A 372 15.98 12.08 -15.41
C ALA A 372 15.31 12.11 -14.00
N LYS A 373 14.97 10.94 -13.42
CA LYS A 373 14.51 10.84 -12.03
C LYS A 373 15.64 11.19 -11.06
N LYS A 374 15.33 11.93 -10.00
CA LYS A 374 16.29 12.31 -8.95
C LYS A 374 15.75 11.88 -7.59
N ASP A 375 16.59 11.24 -6.78
CA ASP A 375 16.31 10.96 -5.37
C ASP A 375 17.04 11.92 -4.43
N SER A 376 16.49 12.12 -3.24
CA SER A 376 17.02 12.95 -2.15
C SER A 376 16.14 12.77 -0.91
N PHE A 377 16.47 13.43 0.19
CA PHE A 377 15.63 13.48 1.39
C PHE A 377 15.56 14.90 1.97
N GLU A 378 14.46 15.20 2.65
CA GLU A 378 14.24 16.44 3.40
C GLU A 378 13.73 16.13 4.80
N SER A 379 14.08 16.95 5.79
CA SER A 379 13.62 16.74 7.16
C SER A 379 12.36 17.54 7.48
N GLN A 380 11.38 16.89 8.09
CA GLN A 380 10.10 17.51 8.48
C GLN A 380 9.64 17.07 9.87
N THR A 381 8.75 17.85 10.49
CA THR A 381 8.03 17.42 11.70
C THR A 381 6.91 16.47 11.29
N ARG A 382 6.86 15.29 11.90
CA ARG A 382 5.86 14.24 11.64
C ARG A 382 5.68 13.45 12.92
N HIS A 383 4.44 13.06 13.24
CA HIS A 383 4.12 12.36 14.50
C HIS A 383 4.65 13.05 15.79
N PHE A 384 4.63 14.39 15.83
CA PHE A 384 5.20 15.21 16.92
C PHE A 384 6.72 15.02 17.17
N GLN A 385 7.44 14.39 16.25
CA GLN A 385 8.89 14.25 16.27
C GLN A 385 9.51 14.77 14.97
N ARG A 386 10.85 14.83 14.89
CA ARG A 386 11.54 15.16 13.63
C ARG A 386 11.88 13.87 12.89
N GLU A 387 11.54 13.84 11.61
CA GLU A 387 11.72 12.70 10.71
C GLU A 387 12.33 13.17 9.38
N PHE A 388 12.61 12.21 8.50
CA PHE A 388 13.03 12.43 7.12
C PHE A 388 11.97 11.91 6.15
N CYS A 389 11.62 12.74 5.17
CA CYS A 389 10.91 12.35 3.96
C CYS A 389 11.96 12.09 2.88
N ILE A 390 12.22 10.81 2.61
CA ILE A 390 13.02 10.33 1.49
C ILE A 390 12.11 10.28 0.26
N TYR A 391 12.60 10.69 -0.89
CA TYR A 391 11.81 10.71 -2.12
C TYR A 391 12.62 10.37 -3.37
N GLN A 392 11.93 9.84 -4.38
CA GLN A 392 12.37 9.91 -5.78
C GLN A 392 11.33 10.74 -6.56
N THR A 393 11.78 11.67 -7.40
CA THR A 393 10.94 12.67 -8.06
C THR A 393 11.35 12.96 -9.50
N VAL A 394 10.37 13.38 -10.32
CA VAL A 394 10.55 13.83 -11.71
C VAL A 394 9.61 15.01 -12.00
N SER A 395 10.00 15.86 -12.94
CA SER A 395 9.23 17.01 -13.45
C SER A 395 9.29 16.98 -14.97
N SER A 396 8.15 16.83 -15.65
CA SER A 396 8.08 16.77 -17.12
C SER A 396 6.71 17.20 -17.66
N PHE A 397 6.63 17.44 -18.96
CA PHE A 397 5.36 17.54 -19.67
C PHE A 397 4.95 16.14 -20.17
N TYR A 398 3.69 15.77 -19.92
CA TYR A 398 3.12 14.48 -20.33
C TYR A 398 1.85 14.74 -21.15
N LYS A 399 1.56 13.83 -22.08
CA LYS A 399 0.35 13.81 -22.92
C LYS A 399 -0.70 12.86 -22.36
N ILE A 400 -1.94 13.00 -22.81
CA ILE A 400 -3.00 12.00 -22.58
C ILE A 400 -2.52 10.63 -23.07
N GLY A 401 -2.56 9.63 -22.18
CA GLY A 401 -2.13 8.26 -22.44
C GLY A 401 -0.66 7.96 -22.14
N ASP A 402 0.20 8.98 -21.91
CA ASP A 402 1.58 8.75 -21.47
C ASP A 402 1.60 8.05 -20.10
N ILE A 403 2.68 7.31 -19.84
CA ILE A 403 2.88 6.55 -18.60
C ILE A 403 4.21 6.92 -17.96
N GLU A 404 4.14 7.28 -16.68
CA GLU A 404 5.30 7.45 -15.79
C GLU A 404 5.26 6.37 -14.71
N PHE A 405 6.41 5.91 -14.22
CA PHE A 405 6.46 4.94 -13.12
C PHE A 405 7.65 5.12 -12.18
N PHE A 406 7.46 4.72 -10.92
CA PHE A 406 8.50 4.65 -9.90
C PHE A 406 8.63 3.22 -9.38
N ILE A 407 9.85 2.82 -9.00
CA ILE A 407 10.15 1.50 -8.44
C ILE A 407 10.79 1.71 -7.08
N THR A 408 10.26 1.07 -6.03
CA THR A 408 10.89 1.01 -4.72
C THR A 408 10.94 -0.42 -4.22
N PHE A 409 12.14 -0.92 -3.96
CA PHE A 409 12.36 -2.11 -3.15
C PHE A 409 12.38 -1.69 -1.68
N LEU A 410 11.49 -2.28 -0.88
CA LEU A 410 11.44 -2.14 0.57
C LEU A 410 11.92 -3.47 1.16
N ILE A 411 13.14 -3.48 1.67
CA ILE A 411 13.84 -4.68 2.11
C ILE A 411 14.08 -4.60 3.63
N PRO A 412 13.28 -5.32 4.45
CA PRO A 412 13.63 -5.60 5.83
C PRO A 412 14.89 -6.48 5.88
N HIS A 413 15.94 -6.03 6.56
CA HIS A 413 17.21 -6.76 6.69
C HIS A 413 17.76 -6.67 8.11
N LYS A 414 18.72 -7.54 8.46
CA LYS A 414 19.38 -7.49 9.78
C LYS A 414 20.33 -6.28 9.87
N GLN A 415 20.61 -5.86 11.10
CA GLN A 415 21.46 -4.69 11.40
C GLN A 415 22.94 -4.86 11.00
N ASP A 416 23.36 -6.10 10.75
CA ASP A 416 24.72 -6.55 10.40
C ASP A 416 24.85 -7.01 8.93
N GLU A 417 23.79 -6.90 8.13
CA GLU A 417 23.70 -7.41 6.75
C GLU A 417 24.19 -6.37 5.72
N ASP A 418 25.06 -6.74 4.77
CA ASP A 418 25.56 -5.77 3.77
C ASP A 418 24.49 -5.42 2.73
N ILE A 419 23.88 -4.27 2.92
CA ILE A 419 22.94 -3.64 1.98
C ILE A 419 23.49 -3.51 0.55
N LEU A 420 24.81 -3.46 0.34
CA LEU A 420 25.40 -3.42 -1.00
C LEU A 420 25.33 -4.78 -1.69
N GLU A 421 25.38 -5.89 -0.96
CA GLU A 421 25.08 -7.21 -1.52
C GLU A 421 23.60 -7.34 -1.85
N LEU A 422 22.70 -6.90 -0.96
CA LEU A 422 21.25 -6.89 -1.20
C LEU A 422 20.89 -6.09 -2.48
N ILE A 423 21.54 -4.95 -2.70
CA ILE A 423 21.40 -4.14 -3.92
C ILE A 423 21.92 -4.89 -5.15
N ARG A 424 23.11 -5.50 -5.10
CA ARG A 424 23.72 -6.23 -6.24
C ARG A 424 22.87 -7.41 -6.73
N LYS A 425 22.00 -7.98 -5.89
CA LYS A 425 21.08 -9.06 -6.29
C LYS A 425 20.02 -8.59 -7.29
N VAL A 426 19.64 -7.31 -7.29
CA VAL A 426 18.52 -6.78 -8.06
C VAL A 426 18.97 -6.23 -9.41
N LYS A 427 18.30 -6.66 -10.48
CA LYS A 427 18.43 -6.08 -11.83
C LYS A 427 17.06 -5.83 -12.45
N VAL A 428 16.86 -4.66 -13.06
CA VAL A 428 15.69 -4.41 -13.93
C VAL A 428 15.96 -5.06 -15.29
N VAL A 429 15.07 -5.94 -15.74
CA VAL A 429 15.28 -6.73 -16.96
C VAL A 429 14.78 -6.00 -18.19
N LYS A 430 15.46 -6.20 -19.33
CA LYS A 430 15.10 -5.55 -20.60
C LYS A 430 13.68 -5.94 -21.00
N THR A 431 12.84 -4.94 -21.20
CA THR A 431 11.44 -5.10 -21.60
C THR A 431 11.25 -4.57 -23.02
N ASP A 432 10.62 -5.33 -23.92
CA ASP A 432 10.43 -4.94 -25.33
C ASP A 432 9.30 -3.90 -25.54
N ARG A 433 8.26 -3.94 -24.71
CA ARG A 433 7.14 -2.98 -24.66
C ARG A 433 7.28 -1.96 -23.53
N PHE A 434 8.49 -1.49 -23.25
CA PHE A 434 8.71 -0.42 -22.27
C PHE A 434 8.02 0.89 -22.73
N PRO A 435 7.32 1.65 -21.85
CA PRO A 435 7.12 1.44 -20.41
C PRO A 435 5.81 0.70 -20.05
N HIS A 436 5.08 0.11 -21.00
CA HIS A 436 3.81 -0.59 -20.74
C HIS A 436 3.97 -1.86 -19.88
N GLY A 437 5.20 -2.34 -19.68
CA GLY A 437 5.56 -3.33 -18.67
C GLY A 437 6.94 -3.04 -18.08
N ILE A 438 7.19 -3.62 -16.90
CA ILE A 438 8.53 -3.66 -16.29
C ILE A 438 8.78 -5.03 -15.64
N GLY A 439 10.04 -5.45 -15.59
CA GLY A 439 10.42 -6.71 -14.95
C GLY A 439 11.72 -6.62 -14.15
N PHE A 440 11.88 -7.57 -13.23
CA PHE A 440 12.99 -7.66 -12.29
C PHE A 440 13.55 -9.07 -12.29
N LYS A 441 14.87 -9.17 -12.13
CA LYS A 441 15.59 -10.38 -11.74
C LYS A 441 16.20 -10.14 -10.37
N ILE A 442 16.07 -11.11 -9.47
CA ILE A 442 16.68 -11.10 -8.14
C ILE A 442 17.46 -12.39 -7.97
N SER A 443 18.78 -12.28 -7.82
CA SER A 443 19.68 -13.43 -7.71
C SER A 443 19.87 -13.85 -6.25
N GLU A 444 19.46 -15.06 -5.91
CA GLU A 444 19.77 -15.74 -4.64
C GLU A 444 20.76 -16.88 -4.88
N SER A 445 21.50 -17.31 -3.85
CA SER A 445 22.63 -18.25 -3.99
C SER A 445 22.31 -19.56 -4.75
N ASN A 446 21.07 -20.05 -4.61
CA ASN A 446 20.60 -21.31 -5.20
C ASN A 446 19.30 -21.12 -6.03
N SER A 447 18.94 -19.88 -6.40
CA SER A 447 17.73 -19.62 -7.20
C SER A 447 17.70 -18.24 -7.83
N GLU A 448 17.12 -18.12 -9.02
CA GLU A 448 16.83 -16.84 -9.66
C GLU A 448 15.34 -16.54 -9.61
N ILE A 449 14.96 -15.43 -8.98
CA ILE A 449 13.59 -14.92 -8.98
C ILE A 449 13.42 -13.96 -10.16
N TYR A 450 12.35 -14.12 -10.91
CA TYR A 450 11.87 -13.14 -11.89
C TYR A 450 10.49 -12.63 -11.47
N LEU A 451 10.26 -11.33 -11.62
CA LEU A 451 8.97 -10.67 -11.33
C LEU A 451 8.66 -9.71 -12.47
N CYS A 452 7.54 -9.88 -13.18
CA CYS A 452 7.16 -9.06 -14.32
C CYS A 452 5.74 -8.50 -14.14
N LEU A 453 5.59 -7.21 -14.41
CA LEU A 453 4.40 -6.41 -14.13
C LEU A 453 4.01 -5.63 -15.39
N LYS A 454 2.80 -5.90 -15.91
CA LYS A 454 2.21 -5.09 -16.98
C LYS A 454 1.65 -3.81 -16.36
N LEU A 455 2.19 -2.65 -16.74
CA LEU A 455 1.83 -1.36 -16.18
C LEU A 455 0.58 -0.78 -16.85
N ASP A 456 0.41 -0.97 -18.16
CA ASP A 456 -0.81 -0.59 -18.88
C ASP A 456 -1.69 -1.81 -19.20
N PHE A 457 -2.97 -1.76 -18.85
CA PHE A 457 -3.94 -2.79 -19.24
C PHE A 457 -4.70 -2.44 -20.53
N ASP A 458 -4.66 -1.19 -20.99
CA ASP A 458 -5.45 -0.78 -22.17
C ASP A 458 -4.72 -1.02 -23.49
N PHE A 459 -3.38 -1.09 -23.51
CA PHE A 459 -2.60 -1.24 -24.76
C PHE A 459 -2.85 -2.58 -25.47
N GLU A 460 -3.28 -3.62 -24.74
CA GLU A 460 -3.63 -4.92 -25.33
C GLU A 460 -5.01 -4.93 -26.01
N LEU A 461 -5.79 -3.86 -25.85
CA LEU A 461 -7.14 -3.77 -26.37
C LEU A 461 -7.13 -3.39 -27.85
N LEU A 462 -7.64 -4.31 -28.68
CA LEU A 462 -7.88 -4.11 -30.10
C LEU A 462 -8.82 -2.93 -30.34
N ARG A 463 -8.54 -2.14 -31.38
CA ARG A 463 -9.39 -1.01 -31.80
C ARG A 463 -10.77 -1.50 -32.21
N GLU A 464 -10.80 -2.67 -32.83
CA GLU A 464 -11.97 -3.40 -33.30
C GLU A 464 -12.86 -3.81 -32.11
N ASN A 465 -14.18 -3.65 -32.25
CA ASN A 465 -15.14 -3.92 -31.17
C ASN A 465 -15.57 -5.40 -31.11
N ILE A 466 -14.62 -6.32 -31.32
CA ILE A 466 -14.84 -7.77 -31.39
C ILE A 466 -14.76 -8.42 -29.99
N ARG A 467 -15.17 -9.68 -29.81
CA ARG A 467 -14.98 -10.41 -28.54
C ARG A 467 -14.15 -11.68 -28.75
N PRO A 468 -13.08 -11.92 -27.96
CA PRO A 468 -12.48 -11.01 -26.97
C PRO A 468 -11.85 -9.76 -27.64
N ARG A 469 -11.73 -8.64 -26.91
CA ARG A 469 -11.06 -7.41 -27.41
C ARG A 469 -9.53 -7.48 -27.31
N TYR A 470 -8.94 -8.64 -27.10
CA TYR A 470 -7.51 -8.83 -26.89
C TYR A 470 -7.05 -10.16 -27.50
N THR A 471 -5.77 -10.27 -27.82
CA THR A 471 -5.10 -11.53 -28.18
C THR A 471 -3.77 -11.61 -27.45
N PHE A 472 -3.10 -12.77 -27.50
CA PHE A 472 -1.71 -12.87 -27.06
C PHE A 472 -0.82 -11.87 -27.82
N GLU A 473 -0.99 -11.74 -29.14
CA GLU A 473 -0.16 -10.84 -29.96
C GLU A 473 -0.37 -9.34 -29.65
N SER A 474 -1.59 -8.91 -29.29
CA SER A 474 -1.82 -7.52 -28.88
C SER A 474 -1.31 -7.24 -27.46
N GLY A 475 -1.37 -8.24 -26.56
CA GLY A 475 -1.03 -8.06 -25.15
C GLY A 475 0.34 -8.53 -24.69
N LYS A 476 1.11 -9.28 -25.49
CA LYS A 476 2.38 -9.86 -25.05
C LYS A 476 3.46 -8.82 -24.81
N ILE A 477 4.22 -9.05 -23.75
CA ILE A 477 5.45 -8.33 -23.41
C ILE A 477 6.53 -9.39 -23.13
N ARG A 478 7.73 -9.14 -23.63
CA ARG A 478 8.93 -9.92 -23.34
C ARG A 478 9.80 -9.20 -22.31
N TYR A 479 10.09 -9.90 -21.22
CA TYR A 479 10.89 -9.48 -20.08
C TYR A 479 12.11 -10.41 -19.98
N ASP A 480 13.20 -10.07 -20.66
CA ASP A 480 14.37 -10.98 -20.81
C ASP A 480 13.95 -12.38 -21.33
N ILE A 481 14.05 -13.44 -20.52
CA ILE A 481 13.66 -14.81 -20.89
C ILE A 481 12.16 -15.12 -20.75
N ILE A 482 11.36 -14.23 -20.16
CA ILE A 482 9.91 -14.45 -20.00
C ILE A 482 9.14 -13.74 -21.11
N GLU A 483 8.13 -14.39 -21.69
CA GLU A 483 7.20 -13.74 -22.62
C GLU A 483 5.75 -14.10 -22.28
N THR A 484 4.92 -13.09 -22.03
CA THR A 484 3.53 -13.30 -21.62
C THR A 484 2.65 -12.06 -21.84
N ASP A 485 1.34 -12.26 -22.01
CA ASP A 485 0.32 -11.21 -21.94
C ASP A 485 -0.26 -11.01 -20.53
N ALA A 486 0.32 -11.67 -19.51
CA ALA A 486 -0.11 -11.56 -18.12
C ALA A 486 -0.13 -10.12 -17.57
N TYR A 487 -0.95 -9.93 -16.54
CA TYR A 487 -0.98 -8.68 -15.77
C TYR A 487 0.12 -8.66 -14.69
N PHE A 488 0.36 -9.83 -14.09
CA PHE A 488 1.44 -10.12 -13.16
C PHE A 488 1.99 -11.52 -13.48
N SER A 489 3.31 -11.67 -13.41
CA SER A 489 3.96 -12.98 -13.35
C SER A 489 5.12 -12.96 -12.37
N TYR A 490 5.28 -14.04 -11.63
CA TYR A 490 6.41 -14.34 -10.77
C TYR A 490 6.91 -15.72 -11.14
N VAL A 491 8.24 -15.87 -11.15
CA VAL A 491 8.92 -17.13 -11.41
C VAL A 491 10.06 -17.27 -10.41
N ARG A 492 10.31 -18.49 -9.96
CA ARG A 492 11.55 -18.84 -9.28
C ARG A 492 12.17 -20.07 -9.92
N LYS A 493 13.32 -19.85 -10.56
CA LYS A 493 14.17 -20.87 -11.15
C LYS A 493 15.11 -21.40 -10.09
N TYR A 494 15.02 -22.70 -9.84
CA TYR A 494 16.02 -23.53 -9.17
C TYR A 494 16.71 -24.39 -10.24
N ASP A 495 17.81 -25.07 -9.92
CA ASP A 495 18.67 -25.75 -10.91
C ASP A 495 17.94 -26.68 -11.89
N GLU A 496 17.01 -27.50 -11.39
CA GLU A 496 16.17 -28.38 -12.22
C GLU A 496 14.67 -28.07 -12.16
N ASN A 497 14.23 -27.08 -11.37
CA ASN A 497 12.79 -26.85 -11.10
C ASN A 497 12.38 -25.39 -11.28
N LEU A 498 11.16 -25.18 -11.80
CA LEU A 498 10.56 -23.87 -11.97
C LEU A 498 9.26 -23.80 -11.16
N TYR A 499 9.24 -22.95 -10.14
CA TYR A 499 7.97 -22.47 -9.56
C TYR A 499 7.51 -21.24 -10.36
N TYR A 500 6.22 -21.12 -10.64
CA TYR A 500 5.66 -19.90 -11.20
C TYR A 500 4.28 -19.58 -10.64
N ALA A 501 3.91 -18.30 -10.67
CA ALA A 501 2.57 -17.78 -10.37
C ALA A 501 2.25 -16.64 -11.34
N VAL A 502 1.16 -16.74 -12.10
CA VAL A 502 0.83 -15.85 -13.22
C VAL A 502 -0.66 -15.50 -13.21
N SER A 503 -1.04 -14.26 -13.53
CA SER A 503 -2.44 -13.81 -13.55
C SER A 503 -2.87 -13.10 -14.84
N ASN A 504 -4.15 -13.29 -15.18
CA ASN A 504 -4.86 -12.65 -16.30
C ASN A 504 -4.11 -12.78 -17.65
N PHE A 505 -3.85 -14.01 -18.07
CA PHE A 505 -2.98 -14.34 -19.22
C PHE A 505 -3.60 -15.34 -20.20
N ILE A 506 -3.36 -15.18 -21.49
CA ILE A 506 -3.61 -16.18 -22.54
C ILE A 506 -2.46 -17.18 -22.61
N LYS A 507 -1.20 -16.72 -22.60
CA LYS A 507 -0.01 -17.56 -22.74
C LYS A 507 1.14 -17.07 -21.86
N PHE A 508 1.90 -18.01 -21.32
CA PHE A 508 3.08 -17.78 -20.51
C PHE A 508 4.22 -18.68 -20.99
N ASN A 509 5.25 -18.07 -21.57
CA ASN A 509 6.46 -18.70 -22.08
C ASN A 509 7.64 -18.39 -21.14
N PHE A 510 8.50 -19.39 -20.92
CA PHE A 510 9.75 -19.26 -20.17
C PHE A 510 10.90 -19.83 -21.01
N ASP A 511 11.92 -19.00 -21.28
CA ASP A 511 13.08 -19.35 -22.12
C ASP A 511 12.68 -19.88 -23.52
N GLY A 512 11.64 -19.27 -24.11
CA GLY A 512 11.02 -19.69 -25.37
C GLY A 512 10.08 -20.91 -25.27
N ILE A 513 10.09 -21.66 -24.17
CA ILE A 513 9.25 -22.84 -23.97
C ILE A 513 7.85 -22.41 -23.48
N PRO A 514 6.74 -22.86 -24.11
CA PRO A 514 5.39 -22.59 -23.61
C PRO A 514 5.10 -23.40 -22.35
N ILE A 515 4.85 -22.72 -21.23
CA ILE A 515 4.65 -23.35 -19.91
C ILE A 515 3.16 -23.47 -19.56
N ALA A 516 2.37 -22.44 -19.90
CA ALA A 516 0.93 -22.46 -19.71
C ALA A 516 0.23 -21.65 -20.82
N GLU A 517 -0.87 -22.18 -21.34
CA GLU A 517 -1.67 -21.55 -22.40
C GLU A 517 -3.15 -21.86 -22.20
N SER A 518 -4.00 -20.86 -22.46
CA SER A 518 -5.46 -20.98 -22.46
C SER A 518 -5.95 -21.80 -23.65
N LYS A 519 -7.08 -22.49 -23.49
CA LYS A 519 -7.71 -23.24 -24.59
C LYS A 519 -8.56 -22.29 -25.45
N PRO A 520 -8.68 -22.56 -26.77
CA PRO A 520 -9.58 -21.79 -27.62
C PRO A 520 -11.04 -21.96 -27.16
N TYR A 521 -11.82 -20.90 -27.31
CA TYR A 521 -13.22 -20.82 -26.93
C TYR A 521 -14.02 -20.05 -27.99
N THR A 522 -15.32 -20.36 -28.12
CA THR A 522 -16.21 -19.74 -29.11
C THR A 522 -16.99 -18.58 -28.49
N PHE A 523 -16.84 -17.39 -29.05
CA PHE A 523 -17.47 -16.15 -28.57
C PHE A 523 -18.63 -15.77 -29.50
N ALA A 524 -19.84 -16.21 -29.16
CA ALA A 524 -21.07 -15.93 -29.91
C ALA A 524 -21.61 -14.49 -29.74
N LEU A 525 -21.27 -13.82 -28.63
CA LEU A 525 -21.80 -12.48 -28.31
C LEU A 525 -20.96 -11.37 -28.97
N GLN A 526 -21.02 -11.28 -30.29
CA GLN A 526 -20.38 -10.22 -31.07
C GLN A 526 -21.33 -9.01 -31.23
N LEU A 527 -20.85 -7.80 -30.90
CA LEU A 527 -21.68 -6.59 -30.90
C LEU A 527 -21.94 -6.03 -32.31
N ASP A 528 -21.14 -6.43 -33.29
CA ASP A 528 -21.27 -6.05 -34.71
C ASP A 528 -22.30 -6.91 -35.48
N GLY A 529 -22.94 -7.88 -34.81
CA GLY A 529 -23.81 -8.87 -35.46
C GLY A 529 -23.04 -9.88 -36.33
N GLY A 530 -21.70 -9.89 -36.23
CA GLY A 530 -20.85 -10.84 -36.94
C GLY A 530 -20.96 -12.26 -36.37
N PRO A 531 -20.46 -13.27 -37.12
CA PRO A 531 -20.50 -14.66 -36.70
C PRO A 531 -19.62 -14.92 -35.47
N ASP A 532 -19.94 -16.01 -34.76
CA ASP A 532 -19.13 -16.62 -33.71
C ASP A 532 -17.63 -16.59 -34.03
N ARG A 533 -16.83 -16.01 -33.12
CA ARG A 533 -15.38 -15.92 -33.27
C ARG A 533 -14.70 -16.92 -32.35
N ILE A 534 -13.76 -17.71 -32.87
CA ILE A 534 -12.83 -18.48 -32.04
C ILE A 534 -11.77 -17.53 -31.50
N GLY A 535 -11.58 -17.53 -30.18
CA GLY A 535 -10.60 -16.71 -29.49
C GLY A 535 -10.11 -17.38 -28.22
N TYR A 536 -9.46 -16.62 -27.34
CA TYR A 536 -8.87 -17.12 -26.10
C TYR A 536 -9.35 -16.30 -24.90
N THR A 537 -9.80 -16.97 -23.85
CA THR A 537 -10.05 -16.32 -22.55
C THR A 537 -8.74 -16.22 -21.76
N LYS A 538 -8.49 -15.08 -21.11
CA LYS A 538 -7.41 -15.01 -20.12
C LYS A 538 -7.70 -15.94 -18.94
N ILE A 539 -6.74 -16.80 -18.60
CA ILE A 539 -6.71 -17.54 -17.34
C ILE A 539 -6.56 -16.54 -16.20
N ARG A 540 -7.49 -16.57 -15.24
CA ARG A 540 -7.56 -15.61 -14.12
C ARG A 540 -6.29 -15.66 -13.27
N PHE A 541 -5.86 -16.85 -12.85
CA PHE A 541 -4.52 -17.12 -12.34
C PHE A 541 -4.15 -18.60 -12.51
N ARG A 542 -2.84 -18.90 -12.44
CA ARG A 542 -2.28 -20.24 -12.24
C ARG A 542 -0.98 -20.12 -11.43
N GLU A 543 -0.79 -20.97 -10.43
CA GLU A 543 0.55 -21.29 -9.89
C GLU A 543 0.86 -22.78 -10.12
N ASP A 544 2.14 -23.14 -10.23
CA ASP A 544 2.57 -24.52 -10.45
C ASP A 544 4.05 -24.73 -10.07
N LYS A 545 4.47 -25.99 -9.97
CA LYS A 545 5.87 -26.42 -9.77
C LYS A 545 6.22 -27.49 -10.80
N ILE A 546 6.99 -27.12 -11.81
CA ILE A 546 7.40 -28.03 -12.90
C ILE A 546 8.89 -28.36 -12.83
N LYS A 547 9.27 -29.54 -13.32
CA LYS A 547 10.67 -29.86 -13.60
C LYS A 547 11.05 -29.33 -14.98
N LEU A 548 12.17 -28.63 -15.07
CA LEU A 548 12.76 -28.24 -16.35
C LEU A 548 13.36 -29.49 -17.00
N MET A 549 12.85 -29.87 -18.17
CA MET A 549 13.50 -30.87 -19.02
C MET A 549 14.73 -30.22 -19.70
N LYS A 550 15.83 -30.98 -19.76
CA LYS A 550 17.10 -30.58 -20.38
C LYS A 550 17.08 -30.82 -21.88
#